data_AF-A0A8C1PCS2-F1
#
_entry.id   AF-A0A8C1PCS2-F1
#
_cell.length_a   1.000
_cell.length_b   1.000
_cell.length_c   1.000
_cell.angle_alpha   90.00
_cell.angle_beta   90.00
_cell.angle_gamma   90.00
#
_symmetry.space_group_name_H-M   'P 1'
#
loop_
_entity.id
_entity.type
_entity.pdbx_description
1 polymer ?
#
loop_
_entity_poly.entity_id
_entity_poly.type
_entity_poly.pdbx_seq_one_letter_code
_entity_poly.pdbx_strand_id
1 'polypeptide(L)'
;MGSDPDSTGPIVWSLRWCVSSTDKATHPTNRQEDWEYIIGFCDQINKELEGPQIAVRLLVHKIHSQEWEALQALTVLEACMKNCGRRFHNEISRYRFLNELIKVVSPKYMGDSVSDKVKNKIIEMLYSWTVVFPNEAKIADAYQTLKRQGLVKSDPELTVDKSLIPSPPTRPKNPVFDNEDMGKLLAELLRSKNPEDLQEANRLIKNMVKEDEARVQKIAKRNNTLEEVNNNVKLLSEMLSHYDRDRSSDADRELIKELYERCDKLRRTAFKLATEAEDNDSSLGDILKANDDLSRVISSYKRIVEGQADDGEGEDLRQAASEGDITSGIICRSSLSMFLLVSSGKVLPVTVYDKDGVRVLMHFAMDCPPGRPDVLVMVVSLLNTAPLPVRNIVLQAAVPKSMGVKLQPPSGTEIAPFNPILPPASITQVMLLANPLKERVRLRYKLAYLLGERQYSEVRELDQFPPADRWGSL
;
A
#
# COMPACT_ATOMS: atom_id res chain seq x y z
N MET A 1 -29.11 25.52 -30.42
CA MET A 1 -28.59 24.14 -30.35
C MET A 1 -27.08 24.24 -30.40
N GLY A 2 -26.46 24.59 -29.27
CA GLY A 2 -25.01 24.57 -29.11
C GLY A 2 -24.66 23.30 -28.37
N SER A 3 -23.95 22.40 -29.03
CA SER A 3 -23.44 21.16 -28.44
C SER A 3 -22.32 21.53 -27.47
N ASP A 4 -22.51 21.30 -26.17
CA ASP A 4 -21.44 21.35 -25.19
C ASP A 4 -20.36 20.31 -25.54
N PRO A 5 -19.08 20.70 -25.71
CA PRO A 5 -18.01 19.76 -26.04
C PRO A 5 -17.54 18.90 -24.85
N ASP A 6 -18.13 19.07 -23.65
CA ASP A 6 -17.67 18.43 -22.40
C ASP A 6 -18.46 17.16 -21.99
N SER A 7 -19.40 16.67 -22.82
CA SER A 7 -20.17 15.45 -22.51
C SER A 7 -19.48 14.13 -22.92
N THR A 8 -18.15 14.06 -22.86
CA THR A 8 -17.44 12.81 -23.10
C THR A 8 -17.28 12.01 -21.80
N GLY A 9 -18.00 10.89 -21.70
CA GLY A 9 -18.11 10.07 -20.49
C GLY A 9 -16.79 9.46 -19.99
N PRO A 10 -16.80 8.77 -18.82
CA PRO A 10 -15.60 8.29 -18.12
C PRO A 10 -14.67 7.40 -18.97
N ILE A 11 -15.21 6.65 -19.93
CA ILE A 11 -14.44 5.80 -20.86
C ILE A 11 -13.50 6.63 -21.76
N VAL A 12 -13.91 7.84 -22.15
CA VAL A 12 -13.11 8.73 -23.01
C VAL A 12 -11.95 9.33 -22.22
N TRP A 13 -12.16 9.65 -20.95
CA TRP A 13 -11.12 10.15 -20.05
C TRP A 13 -10.05 9.11 -19.77
N SER A 14 -10.45 7.86 -19.47
CA SER A 14 -9.51 6.77 -19.22
C SER A 14 -8.70 6.40 -20.46
N LEU A 15 -9.31 6.40 -21.65
CA LEU A 15 -8.59 6.17 -22.92
C LEU A 15 -7.58 7.29 -23.20
N ARG A 16 -7.98 8.55 -23.01
CA ARG A 16 -7.13 9.73 -23.22
C ARG A 16 -5.95 9.76 -22.24
N TRP A 17 -6.17 9.32 -21.01
CA TRP A 17 -5.11 9.19 -20.02
C TRP A 17 -4.13 8.07 -20.37
N CYS A 18 -4.61 6.87 -20.75
CA CYS A 18 -3.74 5.77 -21.19
C CYS A 18 -2.86 6.16 -22.38
N VAL A 19 -3.43 6.86 -23.37
CA VAL A 19 -2.68 7.43 -24.50
C VAL A 19 -1.62 8.40 -24.00
N SER A 20 -2.00 9.39 -23.19
CA SER A 20 -1.07 10.40 -22.67
C SER A 20 0.05 9.79 -21.82
N SER A 21 -0.26 8.81 -20.98
CA SER A 21 0.73 8.14 -20.12
C SER A 21 1.69 7.29 -20.95
N THR A 22 1.19 6.57 -21.97
CA THR A 22 2.05 5.82 -22.89
C THR A 22 2.98 6.77 -23.64
N ASP A 23 2.44 7.86 -24.20
CA ASP A 23 3.22 8.86 -24.94
C ASP A 23 4.32 9.49 -24.09
N LYS A 24 4.05 9.76 -22.81
CA LYS A 24 5.05 10.30 -21.87
C LYS A 24 6.10 9.25 -21.50
N ALA A 25 5.69 8.01 -21.23
CA ALA A 25 6.60 6.91 -20.91
C ALA A 25 7.51 6.54 -22.09
N THR A 26 7.05 6.70 -23.33
CA THR A 26 7.79 6.35 -24.55
C THR A 26 8.29 7.57 -25.34
N HIS A 27 8.31 8.77 -24.75
CA HIS A 27 8.62 9.98 -25.52
C HIS A 27 10.06 9.97 -26.07
N PRO A 28 10.31 10.30 -27.36
CA PRO A 28 11.64 10.21 -27.98
C PRO A 28 12.73 11.09 -27.35
N THR A 29 12.34 12.10 -26.57
CA THR A 29 13.28 13.02 -25.89
C THR A 29 13.65 12.57 -24.47
N ASN A 30 13.08 11.46 -24.00
CA ASN A 30 13.42 10.93 -22.68
C ASN A 30 14.90 10.54 -22.68
N ARG A 31 15.66 11.02 -21.68
CA ARG A 31 17.09 10.69 -21.57
C ARG A 31 17.32 9.33 -20.90
N GLN A 32 16.32 8.85 -20.17
CA GLN A 32 16.30 7.60 -19.44
C GLN A 32 14.85 7.13 -19.32
N GLU A 33 14.66 5.89 -18.89
CA GLU A 33 13.34 5.32 -18.59
C GLU A 33 12.64 6.13 -17.49
N ASP A 34 11.41 6.56 -17.76
CA ASP A 34 10.60 7.30 -16.80
C ASP A 34 9.70 6.34 -16.01
N TRP A 35 10.26 5.78 -14.95
CA TRP A 35 9.60 4.77 -14.13
C TRP A 35 8.32 5.27 -13.45
N GLU A 36 8.17 6.58 -13.23
CA GLU A 36 6.94 7.15 -12.70
C GLU A 36 5.78 6.96 -13.69
N TYR A 37 5.98 7.32 -14.97
CA TYR A 37 4.96 7.10 -15.99
C TYR A 37 4.78 5.62 -16.35
N ILE A 38 5.83 4.80 -16.28
CA ILE A 38 5.74 3.35 -16.52
C ILE A 38 4.86 2.69 -15.45
N ILE A 39 5.10 2.96 -14.17
CA ILE A 39 4.31 2.40 -13.07
C ILE A 39 2.88 2.99 -13.09
N GLY A 40 2.74 4.29 -13.32
CA GLY A 40 1.43 4.92 -13.48
C GLY A 40 0.60 4.29 -14.62
N PHE A 41 1.25 3.92 -15.73
CA PHE A 41 0.59 3.19 -16.81
C PHE A 41 0.15 1.79 -16.38
N CYS A 42 0.97 1.05 -15.64
CA CYS A 42 0.61 -0.27 -15.08
C CYS A 42 -0.60 -0.18 -14.13
N ASP A 43 -0.59 0.80 -13.22
CA ASP A 43 -1.69 1.02 -12.27
C ASP A 43 -3.01 1.32 -12.99
N GLN A 44 -2.95 2.10 -14.06
CA GLN A 44 -4.15 2.43 -14.84
C GLN A 44 -4.69 1.21 -15.59
N ILE A 45 -3.83 0.36 -16.17
CA ILE A 45 -4.24 -0.91 -16.79
C ILE A 45 -5.05 -1.76 -15.80
N ASN A 46 -4.59 -1.80 -14.54
CA ASN A 46 -5.22 -2.61 -13.50
C ASN A 46 -6.56 -2.04 -13.02
N LYS A 47 -6.72 -0.71 -13.00
CA LYS A 47 -7.96 -0.02 -12.61
C LYS A 47 -9.09 -0.17 -13.64
N GLU A 48 -8.73 -0.35 -14.92
CA GLU A 48 -9.70 -0.35 -16.01
C GLU A 48 -10.11 -1.77 -16.47
N LEU A 49 -11.39 -1.94 -16.83
CA LEU A 49 -11.90 -3.23 -17.33
C LEU A 49 -11.34 -3.58 -18.73
N GLU A 50 -11.16 -2.58 -19.58
CA GLU A 50 -10.58 -2.75 -20.94
C GLU A 50 -9.10 -2.33 -21.01
N GLY A 51 -8.50 -2.02 -19.85
CA GLY A 51 -7.11 -1.54 -19.74
C GLY A 51 -6.10 -2.40 -20.52
N PRO A 52 -6.09 -3.74 -20.34
CA PRO A 52 -5.16 -4.61 -21.05
C PRO A 52 -5.28 -4.54 -22.58
N GLN A 53 -6.49 -4.56 -23.13
CA GLN A 53 -6.71 -4.52 -24.58
C GLN A 53 -6.24 -3.20 -25.18
N ILE A 54 -6.52 -2.09 -24.48
CA ILE A 54 -6.11 -0.75 -24.91
C ILE A 54 -4.58 -0.63 -24.85
N ALA A 55 -3.97 -1.01 -23.73
CA ALA A 55 -2.54 -0.91 -23.52
C ALA A 55 -1.74 -1.70 -24.55
N VAL A 56 -2.14 -2.94 -24.84
CA VAL A 56 -1.48 -3.76 -25.85
C VAL A 56 -1.50 -3.10 -27.23
N ARG A 57 -2.62 -2.48 -27.62
CA ARG A 57 -2.72 -1.75 -28.90
C ARG A 57 -1.77 -0.55 -28.95
N LEU A 58 -1.68 0.22 -27.86
CA LEU A 58 -0.79 1.38 -27.78
C LEU A 58 0.68 0.97 -27.80
N LEU A 59 1.04 -0.08 -27.04
CA LEU A 59 2.40 -0.60 -26.99
C LEU A 59 2.86 -1.12 -28.35
N VAL A 60 2.03 -1.89 -29.07
CA VAL A 60 2.37 -2.34 -30.43
C VAL A 60 2.69 -1.17 -31.35
N HIS A 61 1.87 -0.10 -31.30
CA HIS A 61 2.11 1.08 -32.12
C HIS A 61 3.47 1.72 -31.81
N LYS A 62 3.86 1.79 -30.52
CA LYS A 62 5.15 2.36 -30.09
C LYS A 62 6.34 1.44 -30.36
N ILE A 63 6.16 0.11 -30.30
CA ILE A 63 7.21 -0.86 -30.63
C ILE A 63 7.59 -0.76 -32.12
N HIS A 64 6.65 -0.33 -32.98
CA HIS A 64 6.91 -0.12 -34.41
C HIS A 64 7.51 1.27 -34.73
N SER A 65 7.75 2.11 -33.73
CA SER A 65 8.33 3.45 -33.90
C SER A 65 9.86 3.42 -34.09
N GLN A 66 10.48 4.61 -34.04
CA GLN A 66 11.94 4.79 -34.04
C GLN A 66 12.60 4.03 -32.87
N GLU A 67 13.87 3.67 -33.05
CA GLU A 67 14.63 2.77 -32.16
C GLU A 67 14.44 3.07 -30.66
N TRP A 68 14.59 4.33 -30.24
CA TRP A 68 14.53 4.67 -28.83
C TRP A 68 13.12 4.58 -28.23
N GLU A 69 12.11 5.04 -28.97
CA GLU A 69 10.70 4.91 -28.57
C GLU A 69 10.29 3.44 -28.50
N ALA A 70 10.77 2.60 -29.43
CA ALA A 70 10.54 1.17 -29.42
C ALA A 70 11.19 0.49 -28.19
N LEU A 71 12.44 0.83 -27.85
CA LEU A 71 13.12 0.31 -26.66
C LEU A 71 12.40 0.70 -25.36
N GLN A 72 11.94 1.94 -25.25
CA GLN A 72 11.12 2.38 -24.12
C GLN A 72 9.79 1.63 -24.05
N ALA A 73 9.12 1.43 -25.19
CA ALA A 73 7.86 0.67 -25.24
C ALA A 73 8.05 -0.81 -24.83
N LEU A 74 9.16 -1.43 -25.21
CA LEU A 74 9.52 -2.77 -24.76
C LEU A 74 9.79 -2.83 -23.25
N THR A 75 10.37 -1.77 -22.68
CA THR A 75 10.56 -1.64 -21.22
C THR A 75 9.22 -1.49 -20.49
N VAL A 76 8.31 -0.65 -21.01
CA VAL A 76 6.95 -0.53 -20.47
C VAL A 76 6.23 -1.89 -20.53
N LEU A 77 6.39 -2.62 -21.64
CA LEU A 77 5.81 -3.94 -21.82
C LEU A 77 6.36 -4.97 -20.81
N GLU A 78 7.66 -4.98 -20.53
CA GLU A 78 8.25 -5.79 -19.45
C GLU A 78 7.65 -5.44 -18.09
N ALA A 79 7.53 -4.15 -17.78
CA ALA A 79 6.93 -3.69 -16.53
C ALA A 79 5.45 -4.12 -16.42
N CYS A 80 4.67 -4.03 -17.49
CA CYS A 80 3.28 -4.49 -17.51
C CYS A 80 3.18 -6.02 -17.33
N MET A 81 4.08 -6.79 -17.94
CA MET A 81 4.17 -8.24 -17.72
C MET A 81 4.49 -8.59 -16.26
N LYS A 82 5.25 -7.75 -15.55
CA LYS A 82 5.55 -7.92 -14.12
C LYS A 82 4.40 -7.48 -13.19
N ASN A 83 3.67 -6.41 -13.53
CA ASN A 83 2.78 -5.72 -12.58
C ASN A 83 1.27 -5.85 -12.87
N CYS A 84 0.86 -6.25 -14.08
CA CYS A 84 -0.57 -6.22 -14.47
C CYS A 84 -1.29 -7.59 -14.37
N GLY A 85 -0.56 -8.64 -13.98
CA GLY A 85 -1.12 -9.97 -13.72
C GLY A 85 -1.79 -10.65 -14.92
N ARG A 86 -2.60 -11.69 -14.62
CA ARG A 86 -3.14 -12.63 -15.62
C ARG A 86 -3.98 -11.98 -16.72
N ARG A 87 -4.74 -10.91 -16.41
CA ARG A 87 -5.58 -10.23 -17.41
C ARG A 87 -4.74 -9.65 -18.54
N PHE A 88 -3.58 -9.09 -18.22
CA PHE A 88 -2.62 -8.60 -19.21
C PHE A 88 -1.87 -9.74 -19.90
N HIS A 89 -1.43 -10.75 -19.14
CA HIS A 89 -0.76 -11.94 -19.71
C HIS A 89 -1.61 -12.63 -20.79
N ASN A 90 -2.92 -12.75 -20.56
CA ASN A 90 -3.87 -13.34 -21.50
C ASN A 90 -4.03 -12.55 -22.81
N GLU A 91 -3.73 -11.25 -22.83
CA GLU A 91 -3.71 -10.46 -24.05
C GLU A 91 -2.38 -10.62 -24.79
N ILE A 92 -1.27 -10.66 -24.05
CA ILE A 92 0.08 -10.86 -24.60
C ILE A 92 0.27 -12.27 -25.17
N SER A 93 -0.33 -13.31 -24.58
CA SER A 93 -0.22 -14.69 -25.07
C SER A 93 -1.07 -14.97 -26.34
N ARG A 94 -1.79 -13.98 -26.87
CA ARG A 94 -2.55 -14.13 -28.13
C ARG A 94 -1.61 -14.02 -29.33
N TYR A 95 -1.82 -14.88 -30.33
CA TYR A 95 -1.11 -14.80 -31.61
C TYR A 95 -1.21 -13.42 -32.26
N ARG A 96 -2.33 -12.71 -32.08
CA ARG A 96 -2.49 -11.35 -32.59
C ARG A 96 -1.39 -10.42 -32.09
N PHE A 97 -1.00 -10.50 -30.83
CA PHE A 97 0.08 -9.69 -30.27
C PHE A 97 1.45 -10.26 -30.65
N LEU A 98 1.66 -11.56 -30.43
CA LEU A 98 2.95 -12.22 -30.68
C LEU A 98 3.40 -12.07 -32.14
N ASN A 99 2.48 -12.08 -33.10
CA ASN A 99 2.78 -11.87 -34.50
C ASN A 99 3.29 -10.45 -34.80
N GLU A 100 2.89 -9.44 -34.02
CA GLU A 100 3.45 -8.08 -34.18
C GLU A 100 4.93 -8.06 -33.78
N LEU A 101 5.30 -8.73 -32.68
CA LEU A 101 6.72 -8.88 -32.30
C LEU A 101 7.52 -9.65 -33.36
N ILE A 102 6.95 -10.72 -33.93
CA ILE A 102 7.60 -11.48 -35.01
C ILE A 102 7.83 -10.60 -36.24
N LYS A 103 6.89 -9.72 -36.61
CA LYS A 103 7.06 -8.80 -37.75
C LYS A 103 8.22 -7.84 -37.55
N VAL A 104 8.43 -7.36 -36.32
CA VAL A 104 9.54 -6.45 -35.99
C VAL A 104 10.90 -7.14 -36.13
N VAL A 105 10.98 -8.42 -35.76
CA VAL A 105 12.24 -9.18 -35.79
C VAL A 105 12.53 -9.80 -37.15
N SER A 106 11.51 -10.24 -37.88
CA SER A 106 11.69 -11.02 -39.10
C SER A 106 12.04 -10.14 -40.31
N PRO A 107 13.13 -10.42 -41.04
CA PRO A 107 13.50 -9.76 -42.29
C PRO A 107 12.41 -9.77 -43.35
N LYS A 108 11.51 -10.77 -43.31
CA LYS A 108 10.35 -10.86 -44.23
C LYS A 108 9.36 -9.71 -44.08
N TYR A 109 9.46 -8.93 -43.01
CA TYR A 109 8.57 -7.81 -42.70
C TYR A 109 9.38 -6.54 -42.42
N MET A 110 9.67 -6.23 -41.15
CA MET A 110 10.35 -4.99 -40.73
C MET A 110 11.78 -5.23 -40.23
N GLY A 111 12.23 -6.48 -40.13
CA GLY A 111 13.51 -6.81 -39.47
C GLY A 111 14.76 -6.19 -40.10
N ASP A 112 14.72 -5.83 -41.38
CA ASP A 112 15.86 -5.19 -42.07
C ASP A 112 15.97 -3.69 -41.77
N SER A 113 14.86 -3.02 -41.43
CA SER A 113 14.84 -1.59 -41.10
C SER A 113 14.91 -1.29 -39.60
N VAL A 114 14.74 -2.32 -38.76
CA VAL A 114 14.79 -2.22 -37.30
C VAL A 114 16.18 -2.56 -36.78
N SER A 115 16.67 -1.79 -35.81
CA SER A 115 18.00 -1.99 -35.23
C SER A 115 18.12 -3.34 -34.52
N ASP A 116 19.34 -3.89 -34.50
CA ASP A 116 19.60 -5.15 -33.81
C ASP A 116 19.33 -5.07 -32.30
N LYS A 117 19.45 -3.88 -31.69
CA LYS A 117 19.13 -3.67 -30.28
C LYS A 117 17.66 -3.99 -29.98
N VAL A 118 16.74 -3.45 -30.77
CA VAL A 118 15.30 -3.70 -30.61
C VAL A 118 14.98 -5.17 -30.87
N LYS A 119 15.55 -5.75 -31.94
CA LYS A 119 15.35 -7.18 -32.27
C LYS A 119 15.83 -8.11 -31.17
N ASN A 120 17.04 -7.88 -30.65
CA ASN A 120 17.62 -8.68 -29.57
C ASN A 120 16.79 -8.56 -28.29
N LYS A 121 16.34 -7.36 -27.92
CA LYS A 121 15.47 -7.16 -26.74
C LYS A 121 14.15 -7.94 -26.88
N ILE A 122 13.53 -7.96 -28.06
CA ILE A 122 12.32 -8.76 -28.31
C ILE A 122 12.60 -10.26 -28.19
N ILE A 123 13.72 -10.73 -28.74
CA ILE A 123 14.12 -12.14 -28.67
C ILE A 123 14.38 -12.55 -27.21
N GLU A 124 15.09 -11.74 -26.44
CA GLU A 124 15.34 -11.95 -25.01
C GLU A 124 14.03 -11.98 -24.20
N MET A 125 13.13 -11.03 -24.46
CA MET A 125 11.83 -10.98 -23.80
C MET A 125 10.99 -12.23 -24.11
N LEU A 126 10.86 -12.60 -25.39
CA LEU A 126 10.12 -13.80 -25.79
C LEU A 126 10.72 -15.05 -25.15
N TYR A 127 12.06 -15.19 -25.15
CA TYR A 127 12.73 -16.31 -24.49
C TYR A 127 12.42 -16.34 -22.99
N SER A 128 12.58 -15.21 -22.29
CA SER A 128 12.28 -15.10 -20.86
C SER A 128 10.84 -15.53 -20.56
N TRP A 129 9.88 -15.18 -21.41
CA TRP A 129 8.49 -15.56 -21.24
C TRP A 129 8.23 -17.05 -21.51
N THR A 130 9.00 -17.69 -22.40
CA THR A 130 8.91 -19.16 -22.55
C THR A 130 9.34 -19.90 -21.27
N VAL A 131 10.29 -19.32 -20.52
CA VAL A 131 10.78 -19.89 -19.26
C VAL A 131 9.81 -19.58 -18.11
N VAL A 132 9.30 -18.36 -18.07
CA VAL A 132 8.41 -17.88 -16.98
C VAL A 132 6.99 -18.41 -17.11
N PHE A 133 6.49 -18.58 -18.34
CA PHE A 133 5.14 -19.03 -18.65
C PHE A 133 5.16 -20.33 -19.46
N PRO A 134 5.68 -21.45 -18.91
CA PRO A 134 5.87 -22.69 -19.65
C PRO A 134 4.55 -23.31 -20.15
N ASN A 135 3.42 -22.95 -19.53
CA ASN A 135 2.10 -23.41 -19.92
C ASN A 135 1.48 -22.61 -21.08
N GLU A 136 2.07 -21.47 -21.47
CA GLU A 136 1.58 -20.62 -22.58
C GLU A 136 2.21 -21.07 -23.91
N ALA A 137 1.72 -22.17 -24.47
CA ALA A 137 2.28 -22.80 -25.68
C ALA A 137 2.44 -21.82 -26.87
N LYS A 138 1.57 -20.82 -26.99
CA LYS A 138 1.62 -19.81 -28.06
C LYS A 138 2.88 -18.95 -28.01
N ILE A 139 3.37 -18.62 -26.81
CA ILE A 139 4.60 -17.86 -26.62
C ILE A 139 5.79 -18.72 -27.03
N ALA A 140 5.80 -19.99 -26.63
CA ALA A 140 6.81 -20.96 -27.05
C ALA A 140 6.83 -21.12 -28.58
N ASP A 141 5.67 -21.28 -29.22
CA ASP A 141 5.54 -21.38 -30.68
C ASP A 141 6.11 -20.15 -31.41
N ALA A 142 5.83 -18.95 -30.90
CA ALA A 142 6.35 -17.71 -31.45
C ALA A 142 7.89 -17.67 -31.39
N TYR A 143 8.47 -18.03 -30.24
CA TYR A 143 9.93 -18.10 -30.08
C TYR A 143 10.56 -19.17 -30.97
N GLN A 144 9.98 -20.37 -31.02
CA GLN A 144 10.44 -21.45 -31.90
C GLN A 144 10.34 -21.08 -33.39
N THR A 145 9.37 -20.24 -33.76
CA THR A 145 9.27 -19.71 -35.12
C THR A 145 10.46 -18.83 -35.48
N LEU A 146 10.94 -17.99 -34.55
CA LEU A 146 12.16 -17.20 -34.75
C LEU A 146 13.41 -18.08 -34.85
N LYS A 147 13.52 -19.13 -34.01
CA LYS A 147 14.62 -20.13 -34.11
C LYS A 147 14.62 -20.84 -35.47
N ARG A 148 13.47 -21.32 -35.94
CA ARG A 148 13.33 -22.00 -37.24
C ARG A 148 13.67 -21.10 -38.43
N GLN A 149 13.45 -19.79 -38.31
CA GLN A 149 13.84 -18.81 -39.32
C GLN A 149 15.34 -18.48 -39.29
N GLY A 150 16.12 -19.04 -38.36
CA GLY A 150 17.54 -18.76 -38.20
C GLY A 150 17.84 -17.40 -37.56
N LEU A 151 16.83 -16.74 -36.97
CA LEU A 151 16.96 -15.41 -36.36
C LEU A 151 17.52 -15.48 -34.94
N VAL A 152 17.49 -16.66 -34.33
CA VAL A 152 18.05 -16.93 -33.01
C VAL A 152 19.09 -18.04 -33.16
N LYS A 153 20.37 -17.69 -33.02
CA LYS A 153 21.50 -18.63 -33.20
C LYS A 153 21.75 -19.47 -31.95
N SER A 154 21.61 -18.84 -30.78
CA SER A 154 21.73 -19.47 -29.47
C SER A 154 20.69 -18.85 -28.53
N ASP A 155 20.19 -19.64 -27.59
CA ASP A 155 19.27 -19.13 -26.58
C ASP A 155 20.00 -18.09 -25.72
N PRO A 156 19.40 -16.91 -25.44
CA PRO A 156 20.02 -15.88 -24.63
C PRO A 156 20.35 -16.38 -23.22
N GLU A 157 21.50 -15.96 -22.68
CA GLU A 157 21.81 -16.20 -21.27
C GLU A 157 20.93 -15.30 -20.40
N LEU A 158 19.90 -15.89 -19.80
CA LEU A 158 19.08 -15.17 -18.83
C LEU A 158 19.91 -14.95 -17.58
N THR A 159 20.26 -13.70 -17.29
CA THR A 159 20.52 -13.29 -15.92
C THR A 159 19.17 -13.46 -15.21
N VAL A 160 19.04 -14.51 -14.39
CA VAL A 160 17.76 -14.86 -13.76
C VAL A 160 17.43 -13.77 -12.73
N ASP A 161 16.83 -12.69 -13.19
CA ASP A 161 16.09 -11.78 -12.35
C ASP A 161 14.80 -12.52 -11.96
N LYS A 162 14.83 -13.14 -10.78
CA LYS A 162 13.71 -13.90 -10.19
C LYS A 162 12.42 -13.07 -10.07
N SER A 163 12.46 -11.78 -10.43
CA SER A 163 11.34 -10.85 -10.58
C SER A 163 10.22 -11.29 -11.52
N LEU A 164 10.49 -12.14 -12.53
CA LEU A 164 9.43 -12.64 -13.43
C LEU A 164 8.82 -13.97 -12.98
N ILE A 165 9.45 -14.71 -12.06
CA ILE A 165 8.77 -15.83 -11.41
C ILE A 165 7.60 -15.19 -10.67
N PRO A 166 6.33 -15.51 -10.99
CA PRO A 166 5.25 -15.10 -10.13
C PRO A 166 5.63 -15.65 -8.77
N SER A 167 5.88 -14.78 -7.79
CA SER A 167 5.76 -15.23 -6.40
C SER A 167 4.40 -15.90 -6.38
N PRO A 168 4.32 -17.22 -6.11
CA PRO A 168 3.04 -17.91 -6.08
C PRO A 168 2.13 -17.00 -5.27
N PRO A 169 0.99 -16.56 -5.84
CA PRO A 169 0.17 -15.49 -5.26
C PRO A 169 0.12 -15.78 -3.78
N THR A 170 0.65 -14.90 -2.92
CA THR A 170 0.91 -15.19 -1.51
C THR A 170 -0.32 -15.90 -1.00
N ARG A 171 -0.22 -17.24 -0.93
CA ARG A 171 -1.40 -18.05 -0.74
C ARG A 171 -1.82 -17.63 0.65
N PRO A 172 -3.04 -17.11 0.86
CA PRO A 172 -3.47 -16.80 2.21
C PRO A 172 -3.19 -18.05 3.02
N LYS A 173 -2.24 -17.96 3.98
CA LYS A 173 -1.67 -19.12 4.69
C LYS A 173 -2.82 -20.05 5.03
N ASN A 174 -2.83 -21.21 4.39
CA ASN A 174 -4.02 -22.02 4.21
C ASN A 174 -3.80 -23.32 4.98
N PRO A 175 -4.33 -23.49 6.21
CA PRO A 175 -4.13 -24.69 7.02
C PRO A 175 -4.67 -25.96 6.35
N VAL A 176 -5.55 -25.83 5.36
CA VAL A 176 -6.08 -26.97 4.59
C VAL A 176 -5.00 -27.61 3.70
N PHE A 177 -3.96 -26.86 3.32
CA PHE A 177 -2.79 -27.39 2.62
C PHE A 177 -1.63 -27.78 3.56
N ASP A 178 -1.77 -27.55 4.88
CA ASP A 178 -0.82 -28.05 5.87
C ASP A 178 -1.06 -29.53 6.20
N ASN A 179 -2.17 -30.12 5.77
CA ASN A 179 -2.27 -31.57 5.63
C ASN A 179 -1.42 -31.98 4.42
N GLU A 180 -0.11 -32.02 4.63
CA GLU A 180 0.93 -32.44 3.69
C GLU A 180 0.53 -33.76 2.99
N ASP A 181 -0.17 -34.63 3.71
CA ASP A 181 -0.68 -35.93 3.26
C ASP A 181 -1.79 -35.80 2.21
N MET A 182 -2.72 -34.84 2.36
CA MET A 182 -3.81 -34.62 1.41
C MET A 182 -3.32 -33.98 0.11
N GLY A 183 -2.34 -33.08 0.22
CA GLY A 183 -1.66 -32.49 -0.93
C GLY A 183 -0.85 -33.52 -1.73
N LYS A 184 -0.13 -34.41 -1.04
CA LYS A 184 0.60 -35.53 -1.65
C LYS A 184 -0.35 -36.53 -2.33
N LEU A 185 -1.43 -36.91 -1.66
CA LEU A 185 -2.45 -37.81 -2.22
C LEU A 185 -3.09 -37.23 -3.48
N LEU A 186 -3.44 -35.94 -3.49
CA LEU A 186 -4.01 -35.29 -4.67
C LEU A 186 -3.02 -35.30 -5.85
N ALA A 187 -1.74 -35.04 -5.59
CA ALA A 187 -0.70 -35.08 -6.62
C ALA A 187 -0.46 -36.49 -7.18
N GLU A 188 -0.53 -37.52 -6.31
CA GLU A 188 -0.47 -38.94 -6.69
C GLU A 188 -1.63 -39.31 -7.62
N LEU A 189 -2.87 -38.95 -7.23
CA LEU A 189 -4.09 -39.26 -7.98
C LEU A 189 -4.13 -38.55 -9.34
N LEU A 190 -3.69 -37.29 -9.43
CA LEU A 190 -3.62 -36.54 -10.69
C LEU A 190 -2.53 -37.03 -11.65
N ARG A 191 -1.50 -37.70 -11.13
CA ARG A 191 -0.41 -38.30 -11.93
C ARG A 191 -0.80 -39.68 -12.48
N SER A 192 -1.81 -40.33 -11.90
CA SER A 192 -2.30 -41.62 -12.36
C SER A 192 -2.96 -41.52 -13.74
N LYS A 193 -2.78 -42.57 -14.55
CA LYS A 193 -3.46 -42.74 -15.84
C LYS A 193 -4.78 -43.49 -15.71
N ASN A 194 -5.11 -43.97 -14.51
CA ASN A 194 -6.35 -44.67 -14.24
C ASN A 194 -7.52 -43.68 -14.18
N PRO A 195 -8.60 -43.87 -14.95
CA PRO A 195 -9.77 -43.01 -14.91
C PRO A 195 -10.45 -42.94 -13.52
N GLU A 196 -10.36 -43.98 -12.71
CA GLU A 196 -10.93 -43.98 -11.35
C GLU A 196 -10.17 -43.05 -10.39
N ASP A 197 -8.83 -43.06 -10.44
CA ASP A 197 -7.99 -42.18 -9.63
C ASP A 197 -8.19 -40.70 -9.99
N LEU A 198 -8.39 -40.43 -11.29
CA LEU A 198 -8.74 -39.09 -11.79
C LEU A 198 -10.13 -38.63 -11.33
N GLN A 199 -11.10 -39.53 -11.23
CA GLN A 199 -12.40 -39.22 -10.64
C GLN A 199 -12.28 -38.89 -9.16
N GLU A 200 -11.45 -39.64 -8.42
CA GLU A 200 -11.22 -39.42 -7.00
C GLU A 200 -10.47 -38.10 -6.75
N ALA A 201 -9.49 -37.74 -7.60
CA ALA A 201 -8.84 -36.44 -7.58
C ALA A 201 -9.84 -35.29 -7.79
N ASN A 202 -10.75 -35.41 -8.77
CA ASN A 202 -11.77 -34.40 -9.04
C ASN A 202 -12.77 -34.24 -7.87
N ARG A 203 -13.13 -35.35 -7.21
CA ARG A 203 -13.97 -35.35 -6.01
C ARG A 203 -13.26 -34.64 -4.85
N LEU A 204 -11.96 -34.92 -4.68
CA LEU A 204 -11.13 -34.32 -3.65
C LEU A 204 -10.95 -32.81 -3.85
N ILE A 205 -10.66 -32.37 -5.08
CA ILE A 205 -10.57 -30.96 -5.46
C ILE A 205 -11.89 -30.23 -5.13
N LYS A 206 -13.03 -30.83 -5.48
CA LYS A 206 -14.35 -30.21 -5.23
C LYS A 206 -14.62 -29.99 -3.75
N ASN A 207 -14.25 -30.95 -2.89
CA ASN A 207 -14.41 -30.81 -1.44
C ASN A 207 -13.45 -29.77 -0.87
N MET A 208 -12.18 -29.79 -1.28
CA MET A 208 -11.17 -28.82 -0.85
C MET A 208 -11.54 -27.38 -1.25
N VAL A 209 -12.06 -27.18 -2.45
CA VAL A 209 -12.53 -25.85 -2.90
C VAL A 209 -13.70 -25.38 -2.05
N LYS A 210 -14.67 -26.25 -1.76
CA LYS A 210 -15.83 -25.91 -0.93
C LYS A 210 -15.43 -25.57 0.52
N GLU A 211 -14.50 -26.32 1.10
CA GLU A 211 -13.96 -26.04 2.43
C GLU A 211 -13.14 -24.74 2.45
N ASP A 212 -12.33 -24.49 1.42
CA ASP A 212 -11.55 -23.26 1.33
C ASP A 212 -12.45 -22.03 1.12
N GLU A 213 -13.49 -22.13 0.28
CA GLU A 213 -14.50 -21.08 0.14
C GLU A 213 -15.19 -20.77 1.47
N ALA A 214 -15.61 -21.80 2.23
CA ALA A 214 -16.21 -21.62 3.54
C ALA A 214 -15.26 -20.98 4.55
N ARG A 215 -13.97 -21.37 4.53
CA ARG A 215 -12.93 -20.80 5.39
C ARG A 215 -12.62 -19.36 5.03
N VAL A 216 -12.48 -19.02 3.75
CA VAL A 216 -12.27 -17.65 3.26
C VAL A 216 -13.46 -16.77 3.66
N GLN A 217 -14.69 -17.27 3.53
CA GLN A 217 -15.87 -16.56 4.01
C GLN A 217 -15.87 -16.36 5.53
N LYS A 218 -15.46 -17.37 6.33
CA LYS A 218 -15.33 -17.26 7.79
C LYS A 218 -14.30 -16.18 8.18
N ILE A 219 -13.14 -16.16 7.53
CA ILE A 219 -12.09 -15.15 7.75
C ILE A 219 -12.56 -13.76 7.33
N ALA A 220 -13.17 -13.61 6.16
CA ALA A 220 -13.69 -12.34 5.68
C ALA A 220 -14.77 -11.78 6.62
N LYS A 221 -15.72 -12.62 7.04
CA LYS A 221 -16.75 -12.25 8.02
C LYS A 221 -16.13 -11.80 9.34
N ARG A 222 -15.13 -12.52 9.84
CA ARG A 222 -14.39 -12.14 11.06
C ARG A 222 -13.72 -10.79 10.90
N ASN A 223 -12.94 -10.58 9.84
CA ASN A 223 -12.20 -9.35 9.62
C ASN A 223 -13.14 -8.13 9.49
N ASN A 224 -14.22 -8.27 8.72
CA ASN A 224 -15.23 -7.21 8.59
C ASN A 224 -15.88 -6.88 9.94
N THR A 225 -16.17 -7.90 10.76
CA THR A 225 -16.73 -7.69 12.10
C THR A 225 -15.74 -6.95 13.02
N LEU A 226 -14.47 -7.34 13.01
CA LEU A 226 -13.43 -6.69 13.83
C LEU A 226 -13.18 -5.23 13.41
N GLU A 227 -13.21 -4.96 12.11
CA GLU A 227 -13.11 -3.61 11.57
C GLU A 227 -14.32 -2.76 12.00
N GLU A 228 -15.53 -3.32 11.87
CA GLU A 228 -16.76 -2.65 12.29
C GLU A 228 -16.74 -2.34 13.79
N VAL A 229 -16.29 -3.28 14.63
CA VAL A 229 -16.07 -3.08 16.07
C VAL A 229 -15.12 -1.93 16.33
N ASN A 230 -13.94 -1.94 15.70
CA ASN A 230 -12.92 -0.92 15.90
C ASN A 230 -13.42 0.48 15.51
N ASN A 231 -14.17 0.59 14.42
CA ASN A 231 -14.73 1.88 13.98
C ASN A 231 -15.83 2.37 14.92
N ASN A 232 -16.76 1.50 15.31
CA ASN A 232 -17.88 1.86 16.20
C ASN A 232 -17.41 2.20 17.62
N VAL A 233 -16.48 1.41 18.18
CA VAL A 233 -15.90 1.69 19.51
C VAL A 233 -15.22 3.05 19.53
N LYS A 234 -14.42 3.36 18.49
CA LYS A 234 -13.73 4.66 18.39
C LYS A 234 -14.72 5.81 18.32
N LEU A 235 -15.68 5.73 17.40
CA LEU A 235 -16.66 6.81 17.20
C LEU A 235 -17.53 7.00 18.44
N LEU A 236 -18.03 5.92 19.04
CA LEU A 236 -18.82 6.01 20.26
C LEU A 236 -18.00 6.60 21.42
N SER A 237 -16.75 6.18 21.58
CA SER A 237 -15.85 6.74 22.60
C SER A 237 -15.59 8.23 22.37
N GLU A 238 -15.43 8.67 21.13
CA GLU A 238 -15.24 10.07 20.77
C GLU A 238 -16.49 10.90 21.06
N MET A 239 -17.65 10.44 20.59
CA MET A 239 -18.92 11.12 20.84
C MET A 239 -19.26 11.20 22.33
N LEU A 240 -18.99 10.15 23.11
CA LEU A 240 -19.15 10.15 24.57
C LEU A 240 -18.19 11.11 25.27
N SER A 241 -17.01 11.36 24.72
CA SER A 241 -16.04 12.30 25.32
C SER A 241 -16.47 13.77 25.20
N HIS A 242 -17.30 14.07 24.20
CA HIS A 242 -17.88 15.39 23.95
C HIS A 242 -19.36 15.49 24.37
N TYR A 243 -19.89 14.44 24.98
CA TYR A 243 -21.26 14.40 25.42
C TYR A 243 -21.47 15.27 26.66
N ASP A 244 -22.46 16.15 26.56
CA ASP A 244 -22.96 16.97 27.66
C ASP A 244 -24.49 16.82 27.69
N ARG A 245 -25.01 16.41 28.85
CA ARG A 245 -26.42 16.07 29.05
C ARG A 245 -27.37 17.23 28.78
N ASP A 246 -26.90 18.48 28.82
CA ASP A 246 -27.72 19.67 28.62
C ASP A 246 -27.34 20.44 27.34
N ARG A 247 -26.11 20.29 26.85
CA ARG A 247 -25.59 21.05 25.69
C ARG A 247 -25.50 20.26 24.38
N SER A 248 -25.43 18.93 24.42
CA SER A 248 -25.36 18.13 23.18
C SER A 248 -26.67 18.17 22.41
N SER A 249 -26.58 18.28 21.07
CA SER A 249 -27.73 18.37 20.18
C SER A 249 -28.55 17.08 20.18
N ASP A 250 -29.84 17.15 19.85
CA ASP A 250 -30.70 15.97 19.76
C ASP A 250 -30.21 14.97 18.69
N ALA A 251 -29.61 15.48 17.61
CA ALA A 251 -28.99 14.65 16.58
C ALA A 251 -27.78 13.85 17.13
N ASP A 252 -26.94 14.48 17.94
CA ASP A 252 -25.79 13.80 18.57
C ASP A 252 -26.27 12.74 19.57
N ARG A 253 -27.31 13.04 20.35
CA ARG A 253 -27.90 12.09 21.32
C ARG A 253 -28.45 10.85 20.63
N GLU A 254 -29.16 11.03 19.52
CA GLU A 254 -29.71 9.92 18.74
C GLU A 254 -28.60 9.10 18.10
N LEU A 255 -27.57 9.75 17.54
CA LEU A 255 -26.41 9.07 16.96
C LEU A 255 -25.64 8.26 18.02
N ILE A 256 -25.41 8.82 19.21
CA ILE A 256 -24.73 8.12 20.32
C ILE A 256 -25.53 6.89 20.75
N LYS A 257 -26.86 7.01 20.82
CA LYS A 257 -27.75 5.89 21.14
C LYS A 257 -27.70 4.79 20.06
N GLU A 258 -27.74 5.16 18.78
CA GLU A 258 -27.62 4.21 17.67
C GLU A 258 -26.28 3.48 17.68
N LEU A 259 -25.17 4.21 17.91
CA LEU A 259 -23.84 3.64 18.03
C LEU A 259 -23.71 2.70 19.23
N TYR A 260 -24.35 3.02 20.37
CA TYR A 260 -24.43 2.12 21.52
C TYR A 260 -25.16 0.82 21.18
N GLU A 261 -26.34 0.89 20.58
CA GLU A 261 -27.10 -0.29 20.17
C GLU A 261 -26.34 -1.15 19.16
N ARG A 262 -25.58 -0.49 18.26
CA ARG A 262 -24.69 -1.17 17.31
C ARG A 262 -23.53 -1.88 18.03
N CYS A 263 -22.86 -1.22 18.98
CA CYS A 263 -21.81 -1.82 19.80
C CYS A 263 -22.31 -3.02 20.60
N ASP A 264 -23.52 -2.94 21.20
CA ASP A 264 -24.09 -4.05 21.96
C ASP A 264 -24.43 -5.27 21.06
N LYS A 265 -24.96 -5.03 19.85
CA LYS A 265 -25.14 -6.09 18.84
C LYS A 265 -23.80 -6.70 18.42
N LEU A 266 -22.78 -5.88 18.17
CA LEU A 266 -21.45 -6.36 17.80
C LEU A 266 -20.77 -7.16 18.92
N ARG A 267 -21.00 -6.82 20.18
CA ARG A 267 -20.48 -7.56 21.33
C ARG A 267 -20.99 -9.00 21.35
N ARG A 268 -22.29 -9.20 21.11
CA ARG A 268 -22.89 -10.54 20.96
C ARG A 268 -22.27 -11.32 19.79
N THR A 269 -22.02 -10.64 18.67
CA THR A 269 -21.39 -11.24 17.50
C THR A 269 -19.93 -11.63 17.77
N ALA A 270 -19.14 -10.76 18.42
CA ALA A 270 -17.75 -11.04 18.79
C ALA A 270 -17.65 -12.21 19.77
N PHE A 271 -18.55 -12.28 20.76
CA PHE A 271 -18.61 -13.42 21.69
C PHE A 271 -18.92 -14.74 20.97
N LYS A 272 -19.87 -14.72 20.02
CA LYS A 272 -20.18 -15.88 19.19
C LYS A 272 -18.98 -16.31 18.34
N LEU A 273 -18.26 -15.35 17.74
CA LEU A 273 -17.04 -15.63 16.98
C LEU A 273 -15.94 -16.25 17.85
N ALA A 274 -15.79 -15.81 19.10
CA ALA A 274 -14.83 -16.39 20.05
C ALA A 274 -15.23 -17.82 20.44
N THR A 275 -16.53 -18.10 20.59
CA THR A 275 -17.04 -19.44 20.93
C THR A 275 -16.91 -20.42 19.74
N GLU A 276 -17.00 -19.91 18.51
CA GLU A 276 -16.85 -20.68 17.27
C GLU A 276 -15.38 -20.79 16.79
N ALA A 277 -14.43 -20.21 17.53
CA ALA A 277 -13.01 -20.31 17.29
C ALA A 277 -12.44 -21.61 17.89
N GLU A 278 -11.50 -22.21 17.19
CA GLU A 278 -10.81 -23.42 17.66
C GLU A 278 -9.64 -23.03 18.59
N ASP A 279 -9.19 -23.95 19.45
CA ASP A 279 -8.16 -23.69 20.46
C ASP A 279 -6.81 -23.22 19.88
N ASN A 280 -6.53 -23.55 18.61
CA ASN A 280 -5.31 -23.18 17.91
C ASN A 280 -5.48 -21.98 16.96
N ASP A 281 -6.62 -21.26 17.01
CA ASP A 281 -6.86 -20.12 16.15
C ASP A 281 -6.04 -18.90 16.60
N SER A 282 -5.04 -18.52 15.79
CA SER A 282 -4.17 -17.36 16.05
C SER A 282 -4.92 -16.03 16.14
N SER A 283 -6.17 -15.96 15.68
CA SER A 283 -7.01 -14.76 15.73
C SER A 283 -7.87 -14.63 16.99
N LEU A 284 -7.94 -15.66 17.82
CA LEU A 284 -8.78 -15.65 19.02
C LEU A 284 -8.43 -14.45 19.92
N GLY A 285 -7.14 -14.12 20.05
CA GLY A 285 -6.68 -12.95 20.78
C GLY A 285 -7.25 -11.62 20.26
N ASP A 286 -7.37 -11.45 18.95
CA ASP A 286 -7.94 -10.24 18.34
C ASP A 286 -9.45 -10.15 18.61
N ILE A 287 -10.16 -11.28 18.58
CA ILE A 287 -11.60 -11.35 18.86
C ILE A 287 -11.88 -10.99 20.32
N LEU A 288 -11.10 -11.55 21.25
CA LEU A 288 -11.24 -11.27 22.68
C LEU A 288 -10.95 -9.81 22.99
N LYS A 289 -9.89 -9.24 22.40
CA LYS A 289 -9.59 -7.81 22.55
C LYS A 289 -10.73 -6.92 22.05
N ALA A 290 -11.31 -7.23 20.89
CA ALA A 290 -12.47 -6.52 20.37
C ALA A 290 -13.69 -6.61 21.31
N ASN A 291 -13.91 -7.77 21.92
CA ASN A 291 -14.98 -7.95 22.91
C ASN A 291 -14.75 -7.09 24.17
N ASP A 292 -13.52 -7.03 24.67
CA ASP A 292 -13.15 -6.19 25.81
C ASP A 292 -13.34 -4.70 25.50
N ASP A 293 -12.93 -4.26 24.30
CA ASP A 293 -13.12 -2.89 23.83
C ASP A 293 -14.60 -2.50 23.74
N LEU A 294 -15.45 -3.39 23.22
CA LEU A 294 -16.91 -3.20 23.21
C LEU A 294 -17.48 -3.10 24.62
N SER A 295 -17.04 -3.98 25.51
CA SER A 295 -17.51 -3.98 26.91
C SER A 295 -17.12 -2.70 27.64
N ARG A 296 -15.91 -2.19 27.40
CA ARG A 296 -15.45 -0.90 27.94
C ARG A 296 -16.27 0.29 27.44
N VAL A 297 -16.53 0.37 26.14
CA VAL A 297 -17.28 1.52 25.57
C VAL A 297 -18.76 1.48 25.93
N ILE A 298 -19.37 0.29 26.00
CA ILE A 298 -20.75 0.10 26.47
C ILE A 298 -20.87 0.54 27.93
N SER A 299 -19.94 0.14 28.79
CA SER A 299 -19.94 0.56 30.19
C SER A 299 -19.75 2.08 30.33
N SER A 300 -18.93 2.68 29.46
CA SER A 300 -18.74 4.13 29.40
C SER A 300 -20.02 4.86 28.99
N TYR A 301 -20.77 4.35 28.00
CA TYR A 301 -22.08 4.88 27.63
C TYR A 301 -23.05 4.85 28.81
N LYS A 302 -23.22 3.70 29.46
CA LYS A 302 -24.14 3.53 30.59
C LYS A 302 -23.80 4.48 31.75
N ARG A 303 -22.51 4.70 32.01
CA ARG A 303 -22.07 5.62 33.06
C ARG A 303 -22.31 7.09 32.70
N ILE A 304 -21.99 7.49 31.47
CA ILE A 304 -22.00 8.89 31.04
C ILE A 304 -23.42 9.37 30.66
N VAL A 305 -24.19 8.52 29.98
CA VAL A 305 -25.50 8.86 29.42
C VAL A 305 -26.64 8.40 30.33
N GLU A 306 -26.61 7.14 30.77
CA GLU A 306 -27.68 6.56 31.62
C GLU A 306 -27.48 6.84 33.12
N GLY A 307 -26.26 7.22 33.54
CA GLY A 307 -25.95 7.57 34.93
C GLY A 307 -25.87 6.38 35.88
N GLN A 308 -25.71 5.15 35.38
CA GLN A 308 -25.52 3.97 36.23
C GLN A 308 -24.09 3.98 36.83
N ALA A 309 -23.98 4.07 38.15
CA ALA A 309 -22.74 3.83 38.89
C ALA A 309 -22.51 2.32 39.00
N ASP A 310 -21.27 1.89 38.78
CA ASP A 310 -20.84 0.50 38.81
C ASP A 310 -20.81 0.03 40.28
N ASP A 311 -21.84 -0.71 40.72
CA ASP A 311 -21.77 -1.52 41.93
C ASP A 311 -20.85 -2.71 41.62
N GLY A 312 -19.65 -2.67 42.20
CA GLY A 312 -18.58 -3.60 41.90
C GLY A 312 -18.83 -5.04 42.37
N GLU A 313 -18.25 -5.96 41.62
CA GLU A 313 -17.60 -7.15 42.19
C GLU A 313 -16.14 -7.15 41.73
N GLY A 314 -15.23 -7.01 42.68
CA GLY A 314 -13.80 -7.23 42.48
C GLY A 314 -13.40 -8.63 42.89
N GLU A 315 -12.27 -9.08 42.35
CA GLU A 315 -11.22 -9.81 43.07
C GLU A 315 -9.95 -9.71 42.19
N ASP A 316 -9.08 -8.73 42.43
CA ASP A 316 -7.91 -8.73 43.31
C ASP A 316 -6.67 -9.44 42.71
N LEU A 317 -5.66 -8.63 42.37
CA LEU A 317 -4.26 -8.87 42.73
C LEU A 317 -3.49 -7.53 42.72
N ARG A 318 -3.39 -7.00 43.94
CA ARG A 318 -2.55 -5.92 44.47
C ARG A 318 -1.10 -5.99 43.96
N GLN A 319 -0.51 -4.92 43.41
CA GLN A 319 0.02 -3.71 44.07
C GLN A 319 1.54 -3.80 44.29
N ALA A 320 2.28 -2.94 43.57
CA ALA A 320 3.43 -2.23 44.09
C ALA A 320 3.62 -0.95 43.25
N ALA A 321 2.99 0.13 43.71
CA ALA A 321 3.35 1.49 43.35
C ALA A 321 3.83 2.18 44.62
N SER A 322 5.01 2.78 44.57
CA SER A 322 5.40 3.95 45.36
C SER A 322 6.26 4.81 44.43
N GLU A 323 5.69 5.89 43.89
CA GLU A 323 5.93 7.28 44.36
C GLU A 323 7.32 7.78 43.96
N GLY A 324 7.48 8.85 43.19
CA GLY A 324 6.54 9.78 42.56
C GLY A 324 7.31 10.67 41.57
N ASP A 325 6.59 11.38 40.70
CA ASP A 325 6.47 12.84 40.85
C ASP A 325 5.46 13.37 39.84
N ILE A 326 4.66 14.32 40.30
CA ILE A 326 3.47 14.84 39.64
C ILE A 326 3.91 16.02 38.77
N THR A 327 3.63 15.94 37.47
CA THR A 327 3.18 17.01 36.54
C THR A 327 3.62 16.68 35.11
N SER A 328 2.70 16.13 34.30
CA SER A 328 2.66 16.12 32.82
C SER A 328 2.03 14.80 32.34
N GLY A 329 0.69 14.74 32.30
CA GLY A 329 0.01 13.47 32.05
C GLY A 329 -1.39 13.60 31.49
N ILE A 330 -1.66 14.64 30.69
CA ILE A 330 -2.81 14.66 29.78
C ILE A 330 -2.22 14.74 28.38
N ILE A 331 -2.85 14.07 27.41
CA ILE A 331 -2.46 13.90 26.00
C ILE A 331 -1.85 12.50 25.69
N CYS A 332 -2.63 11.46 25.96
CA CYS A 332 -2.39 10.13 25.40
C CYS A 332 -3.34 9.83 24.22
N ARG A 333 -2.74 9.32 23.14
CA ARG A 333 -3.29 8.41 22.11
C ARG A 333 -4.45 8.86 21.21
N SER A 334 -4.15 9.78 20.30
CA SER A 334 -4.73 9.82 18.96
C SER A 334 -3.59 9.80 17.94
N SER A 335 -3.36 8.65 17.31
CA SER A 335 -2.47 8.56 16.14
C SER A 335 -2.76 7.29 15.37
N LEU A 336 -3.82 7.33 14.56
CA LEU A 336 -4.01 6.48 13.38
C LEU A 336 -5.17 6.98 12.48
N SER A 337 -5.66 8.21 12.66
CA SER A 337 -6.66 8.86 11.77
C SER A 337 -6.12 10.11 11.07
N MET A 338 -4.79 10.23 10.90
CA MET A 338 -4.16 11.41 10.27
C MET A 338 -3.27 11.03 9.08
N PHE A 339 -3.63 9.96 8.37
CA PHE A 339 -2.96 9.57 7.11
C PHE A 339 -3.82 9.78 5.86
N LEU A 340 -5.05 10.33 5.99
CA LEU A 340 -5.99 10.45 4.88
C LEU A 340 -6.50 11.86 4.57
N LEU A 341 -6.02 12.91 5.25
CA LEU A 341 -6.37 14.31 4.95
C LEU A 341 -5.20 15.23 5.31
N VAL A 342 -4.08 15.13 4.61
CA VAL A 342 -3.11 16.24 4.55
C VAL A 342 -3.01 16.66 3.10
N SER A 343 -3.76 17.71 2.76
CA SER A 343 -3.61 18.37 1.47
C SER A 343 -2.25 19.06 1.44
N SER A 344 -1.42 18.80 0.42
CA SER A 344 -0.10 19.42 0.28
C SER A 344 -0.26 20.95 0.22
N GLY A 345 0.21 21.66 1.25
CA GLY A 345 0.22 23.12 1.31
C GLY A 345 0.89 23.76 0.11
N LYS A 346 0.58 25.03 -0.18
CA LYS A 346 1.25 25.81 -1.25
C LYS A 346 2.67 26.25 -0.88
N VAL A 347 3.11 25.93 0.34
CA VAL A 347 4.44 26.28 0.87
C VAL A 347 5.45 25.19 0.54
N LEU A 348 6.60 25.60 -0.01
CA LEU A 348 7.72 24.68 -0.28
C LEU A 348 8.25 24.07 1.03
N PRO A 349 8.63 22.78 1.03
CA PRO A 349 9.22 22.15 2.20
C PRO A 349 10.54 22.82 2.59
N VAL A 350 10.75 22.97 3.89
CA VAL A 350 11.98 23.55 4.45
C VAL A 350 12.99 22.43 4.67
N THR A 351 14.15 22.53 4.04
CA THR A 351 15.27 21.61 4.30
C THR A 351 15.94 22.02 5.60
N VAL A 352 15.81 21.20 6.64
CA VAL A 352 16.33 21.50 7.97
C VAL A 352 17.68 20.85 8.23
N TYR A 353 18.01 19.80 7.49
CA TYR A 353 19.27 19.07 7.56
C TYR A 353 19.65 18.55 6.18
N ASP A 354 20.91 18.73 5.78
CA ASP A 354 21.49 18.16 4.55
C ASP A 354 22.98 17.96 4.77
N LYS A 355 23.39 16.72 5.07
CA LYS A 355 24.80 16.31 5.25
C LYS A 355 24.97 14.85 4.87
N ASP A 356 26.09 14.52 4.23
CA ASP A 356 26.51 13.15 3.92
C ASP A 356 25.45 12.30 3.20
N GLY A 357 24.60 12.93 2.38
CA GLY A 357 23.51 12.28 1.67
C GLY A 357 22.27 11.98 2.52
N VAL A 358 22.24 12.36 3.79
CA VAL A 358 21.03 12.32 4.63
C VAL A 358 20.38 13.69 4.62
N ARG A 359 19.13 13.75 4.19
CA ARG A 359 18.34 15.00 4.12
C ARG A 359 17.09 14.90 4.97
N VAL A 360 16.79 15.96 5.71
CA VAL A 360 15.55 16.08 6.47
C VAL A 360 14.78 17.30 5.98
N LEU A 361 13.55 17.07 5.55
CA LEU A 361 12.62 18.08 5.07
C LEU A 361 11.43 18.19 6.02
N MET A 362 10.98 19.40 6.28
CA MET A 362 9.75 19.67 7.01
C MET A 362 8.70 20.23 6.06
N HIS A 363 7.58 19.52 5.94
CA HIS A 363 6.41 19.96 5.19
C HIS A 363 5.37 20.51 6.16
N PHE A 364 4.80 21.67 5.87
CA PHE A 364 3.73 22.26 6.66
C PHE A 364 2.39 21.89 6.04
N ALA A 365 1.50 21.29 6.83
CA ALA A 365 0.16 20.96 6.37
C ALA A 365 -0.73 22.20 6.29
N MET A 366 -1.73 22.18 5.40
CA MET A 366 -2.79 23.21 5.38
C MET A 366 -3.78 23.06 6.53
N ASP A 367 -3.97 21.82 7.00
CA ASP A 367 -5.08 21.46 7.86
C ASP A 367 -4.66 21.44 9.33
N CYS A 368 -5.34 22.22 10.17
CA CYS A 368 -5.24 22.11 11.63
C CYS A 368 -6.15 20.97 12.13
N PRO A 369 -5.82 20.31 13.25
CA PRO A 369 -6.71 19.34 13.86
C PRO A 369 -8.08 19.98 14.20
N PRO A 370 -9.21 19.27 14.00
CA PRO A 370 -10.53 19.79 14.34
C PRO A 370 -10.59 20.28 15.79
N GLY A 371 -11.08 21.51 15.99
CA GLY A 371 -11.18 22.12 17.32
C GLY A 371 -9.87 22.67 17.91
N ARG A 372 -8.73 22.57 17.21
CA ARG A 372 -7.42 23.10 17.67
C ARG A 372 -6.73 23.94 16.58
N PRO A 373 -7.22 25.18 16.31
CA PRO A 373 -6.60 26.07 15.31
C PRO A 373 -5.23 26.62 15.75
N ASP A 374 -4.86 26.41 17.01
CA ASP A 374 -3.56 26.77 17.58
C ASP A 374 -2.48 25.69 17.35
N VAL A 375 -2.79 24.61 16.65
CA VAL A 375 -1.88 23.49 16.38
C VAL A 375 -1.48 23.44 14.91
N LEU A 376 -0.18 23.54 14.66
CA LEU A 376 0.44 23.31 13.36
C LEU A 376 0.82 21.84 13.20
N VAL A 377 0.39 21.24 12.08
CA VAL A 377 0.79 19.88 11.70
C VAL A 377 1.95 19.98 10.72
N MET A 378 3.02 19.24 11.01
CA MET A 378 4.19 19.13 10.14
C MET A 378 4.47 17.66 9.83
N VAL A 379 4.87 17.39 8.59
CA VAL A 379 5.38 16.08 8.16
C VAL A 379 6.88 16.19 7.96
N VAL A 380 7.64 15.53 8.82
CA VAL A 380 9.09 15.42 8.71
C VAL A 380 9.42 14.24 7.82
N SER A 381 10.12 14.48 6.71
CA SER A 381 10.56 13.46 5.76
C SER A 381 12.08 13.35 5.79
N LEU A 382 12.60 12.19 6.18
CA LEU A 382 14.01 11.85 6.15
C LEU A 382 14.29 11.04 4.88
N LEU A 383 15.25 11.49 4.09
CA LEU A 383 15.67 10.90 2.83
C LEU A 383 17.12 10.45 2.92
N ASN A 384 17.42 9.31 2.29
CA ASN A 384 18.78 8.82 2.12
C ASN A 384 19.18 8.81 0.63
N THR A 385 20.15 9.65 0.29
CA THR A 385 20.85 9.66 -1.00
C THR A 385 22.30 9.16 -0.87
N ALA A 386 22.69 8.63 0.30
CA ALA A 386 24.01 8.04 0.52
C ALA A 386 24.06 6.58 0.02
N PRO A 387 25.24 6.08 -0.40
CA PRO A 387 25.41 4.68 -0.82
C PRO A 387 25.41 3.68 0.36
N LEU A 388 25.18 4.15 1.59
CA LEU A 388 25.17 3.35 2.82
C LEU A 388 23.78 3.41 3.48
N PRO A 389 23.39 2.36 4.24
CA PRO A 389 22.13 2.36 4.95
C PRO A 389 22.17 3.33 6.12
N VAL A 390 21.04 3.96 6.42
CA VAL A 390 20.84 4.77 7.62
C VAL A 390 20.04 3.96 8.63
N ARG A 391 20.53 3.77 9.85
CA ARG A 391 19.86 3.00 10.92
C ARG A 391 19.72 3.78 12.20
N ASN A 392 18.90 3.26 13.13
CA ASN A 392 18.71 3.83 14.47
C ASN A 392 18.39 5.32 14.44
N ILE A 393 17.52 5.71 13.51
CA ILE A 393 17.10 7.10 13.37
C ILE A 393 16.26 7.49 14.57
N VAL A 394 16.69 8.54 15.27
CA VAL A 394 15.99 9.14 16.41
C VAL A 394 15.91 10.64 16.20
N LEU A 395 14.69 11.15 16.11
CA LEU A 395 14.40 12.58 16.09
C LEU A 395 13.78 12.99 17.42
N GLN A 396 14.34 14.02 18.04
CA GLN A 396 13.81 14.65 19.24
C GLN A 396 13.57 16.12 18.96
N ALA A 397 12.52 16.68 19.54
CA ALA A 397 12.11 18.06 19.34
C ALA A 397 11.79 18.72 20.69
N ALA A 398 12.12 20.01 20.81
CA ALA A 398 11.88 20.84 21.99
C ALA A 398 11.50 22.25 21.56
N VAL A 399 10.57 22.85 22.31
CA VAL A 399 10.05 24.22 22.08
C VAL A 399 10.02 25.00 23.39
N PRO A 400 9.85 26.34 23.35
CA PRO A 400 9.67 27.15 24.55
C PRO A 400 8.54 26.64 25.45
N LYS A 401 8.62 26.92 26.75
CA LYS A 401 7.62 26.46 27.74
C LYS A 401 6.20 26.96 27.49
N SER A 402 6.02 28.04 26.72
CA SER A 402 4.72 28.56 26.30
C SER A 402 4.06 27.74 25.18
N MET A 403 4.79 26.76 24.61
CA MET A 403 4.37 25.94 23.47
C MET A 403 4.46 24.44 23.81
N GLY A 404 3.75 23.62 23.03
CA GLY A 404 3.83 22.16 23.13
C GLY A 404 4.29 21.54 21.83
N VAL A 405 5.14 20.52 21.89
CA VAL A 405 5.52 19.72 20.71
C VAL A 405 5.30 18.24 20.97
N LYS A 406 4.72 17.54 20.00
CA LYS A 406 4.51 16.10 20.05
C LYS A 406 4.91 15.45 18.73
N LEU A 407 5.84 14.51 18.81
CA LEU A 407 6.21 13.64 17.69
C LEU A 407 5.37 12.37 17.75
N GLN A 408 4.73 12.01 16.64
CA GLN A 408 4.09 10.71 16.48
C GLN A 408 5.14 9.62 16.16
N PRO A 409 4.81 8.33 16.31
CA PRO A 409 5.71 7.26 15.89
C PRO A 409 6.14 7.42 14.42
N PRO A 410 7.43 7.29 14.09
CA PRO A 410 7.90 7.38 12.71
C PRO A 410 7.44 6.16 11.90
N SER A 411 7.40 6.30 10.57
CA SER A 411 7.07 5.19 9.66
C SER A 411 8.12 4.07 9.66
N GLY A 412 9.32 4.35 10.16
CA GLY A 412 10.41 3.38 10.32
C GLY A 412 11.59 4.00 11.08
N THR A 413 12.61 3.19 11.35
CA THR A 413 13.85 3.62 12.02
C THR A 413 15.11 3.36 11.17
N GLU A 414 14.93 2.78 9.97
CA GLU A 414 16.00 2.46 9.02
C GLU A 414 15.61 2.84 7.59
N ILE A 415 16.58 3.35 6.82
CA ILE A 415 16.43 3.70 5.40
C ILE A 415 17.51 2.94 4.61
N ALA A 416 17.08 2.24 3.56
CA ALA A 416 17.98 1.53 2.67
C ALA A 416 19.00 2.48 1.99
N PRO A 417 20.15 1.96 1.51
CA PRO A 417 21.07 2.72 0.68
C PRO A 417 20.37 3.32 -0.54
N PHE A 418 20.85 4.46 -1.01
CA PHE A 418 20.35 5.07 -2.23
C PHE A 418 20.50 4.13 -3.41
N ASN A 419 19.37 3.83 -4.05
CA ASN A 419 19.31 3.07 -5.27
C ASN A 419 18.75 3.98 -6.37
N PRO A 420 19.53 4.32 -7.41
CA PRO A 420 19.07 5.21 -8.47
C PRO A 420 17.91 4.66 -9.31
N ILE A 421 17.58 3.37 -9.17
CA ILE A 421 16.53 2.67 -9.91
C ILE A 421 15.21 2.63 -9.11
N LEU A 422 15.29 2.79 -7.78
CA LEU A 422 14.10 2.75 -6.92
C LEU A 422 13.78 4.17 -6.42
N PRO A 423 12.50 4.51 -6.19
CA PRO A 423 12.16 5.77 -5.55
C PRO A 423 12.88 5.87 -4.20
N PRO A 424 13.45 7.04 -3.83
CA PRO A 424 14.22 7.20 -2.61
C PRO A 424 13.37 6.80 -1.40
N ALA A 425 13.80 5.76 -0.68
CA ALA A 425 13.14 5.36 0.55
C ALA A 425 13.16 6.54 1.53
N SER A 426 12.03 6.78 2.18
CA SER A 426 11.86 7.88 3.12
C SER A 426 11.21 7.40 4.41
N ILE A 427 11.66 7.95 5.53
CA ILE A 427 10.93 7.84 6.79
C ILE A 427 10.16 9.12 6.98
N THR A 428 8.86 8.99 7.23
CA THR A 428 7.98 10.10 7.57
C THR A 428 7.63 10.05 9.04
N GLN A 429 7.62 11.21 9.68
CA GLN A 429 7.22 11.35 11.08
C GLN A 429 6.37 12.61 11.23
N VAL A 430 5.17 12.45 11.78
CA VAL A 430 4.27 13.59 12.03
C VAL A 430 4.70 14.31 13.30
N MET A 431 4.83 15.63 13.22
CA MET A 431 5.13 16.52 14.33
C MET A 431 3.98 17.50 14.51
N LEU A 432 3.40 17.53 15.71
CA LEU A 432 2.34 18.46 16.11
C LEU A 432 2.96 19.55 16.99
N LEU A 433 2.73 20.81 16.63
CA LEU A 433 3.22 21.97 17.37
C LEU A 433 2.04 22.82 17.83
N ALA A 434 1.80 22.89 19.14
CA ALA A 434 0.77 23.73 19.75
C ALA A 434 1.34 25.09 20.18
N ASN A 435 0.73 26.17 19.73
CA ASN A 435 1.10 27.55 20.05
C ASN A 435 -0.12 28.36 20.51
N PRO A 436 -0.60 28.13 21.74
CA PRO A 436 -1.83 28.75 22.24
C PRO A 436 -1.74 30.27 22.36
N LEU A 437 -0.53 30.82 22.55
CA LEU A 437 -0.29 32.26 22.69
C LEU A 437 0.00 32.97 21.36
N LYS A 438 0.05 32.23 20.24
CA LYS A 438 0.41 32.74 18.90
C LYS A 438 1.73 33.51 18.87
N GLU A 439 2.68 33.11 19.72
CA GLU A 439 4.01 33.72 19.82
C GLU A 439 4.93 33.23 18.69
N ARG A 440 6.07 33.91 18.50
CA ARG A 440 7.08 33.48 17.52
C ARG A 440 7.65 32.10 17.90
N VAL A 441 7.51 31.13 16.98
CA VAL A 441 8.01 29.76 17.18
C VAL A 441 9.53 29.71 17.08
N ARG A 442 10.14 28.94 17.99
CA ARG A 442 11.53 28.48 17.92
C ARG A 442 11.56 27.00 18.23
N LEU A 443 12.00 26.17 17.29
CA LEU A 443 12.05 24.72 17.44
C LEU A 443 13.50 24.28 17.51
N ARG A 444 13.89 23.64 18.62
CA ARG A 444 15.17 22.95 18.72
C ARG A 444 14.96 21.47 18.48
N TYR A 445 15.70 20.88 17.55
CA TYR A 445 15.63 19.44 17.31
C TYR A 445 17.00 18.80 17.41
N LYS A 446 17.02 17.53 17.83
CA LYS A 446 18.19 16.66 17.85
C LYS A 446 17.92 15.48 16.93
N LEU A 447 18.79 15.30 15.94
CA LEU A 447 18.78 14.18 15.02
C LEU A 447 19.96 13.26 15.36
N ALA A 448 19.70 11.98 15.59
CA ALA A 448 20.72 10.97 15.77
C ALA A 448 20.46 9.79 14.82
N TYR A 449 21.51 9.27 14.19
CA TYR A 449 21.43 8.12 13.29
C TYR A 449 22.80 7.45 13.13
N LEU A 450 22.79 6.23 12.58
CA LEU A 450 23.96 5.50 12.12
C LEU A 450 23.98 5.52 10.58
N LEU A 451 25.07 5.94 9.96
CA LEU A 451 25.28 5.81 8.51
C LEU A 451 26.38 4.78 8.28
N GLY A 452 26.00 3.58 7.83
CA GLY A 452 26.85 2.40 7.94
C GLY A 452 27.19 2.13 9.42
N GLU A 453 28.47 2.20 9.78
CA GLU A 453 28.98 1.98 11.14
C GLU A 453 29.27 3.30 11.91
N ARG A 454 29.10 4.45 11.28
CA ARG A 454 29.42 5.76 11.90
C ARG A 454 28.19 6.38 12.53
N GLN A 455 28.34 6.81 13.79
CA GLN A 455 27.27 7.49 14.53
C GLN A 455 27.32 8.99 14.33
N TYR A 456 26.15 9.56 14.03
CA TYR A 456 25.91 10.98 13.86
C TYR A 456 24.93 11.44 14.93
N SER A 457 25.21 12.59 15.56
CA SER A 457 24.27 13.26 16.45
C SER A 457 24.43 14.77 16.35
N GLU A 458 23.38 15.44 15.90
CA GLU A 458 23.38 16.87 15.57
C GLU A 458 22.19 17.55 16.22
N VAL A 459 22.41 18.75 16.77
CA VAL A 459 21.37 19.57 17.38
C VAL A 459 21.28 20.88 16.61
N ARG A 460 20.08 21.23 16.16
CA ARG A 460 19.84 22.45 15.37
C ARG A 460 18.62 23.20 15.88
N GLU A 461 18.61 24.50 15.62
CA GLU A 461 17.47 25.38 15.88
C GLU A 461 16.85 25.80 14.55
N LEU A 462 15.53 25.80 14.52
CA LEU A 462 14.71 26.22 13.40
C LEU A 462 13.84 27.38 13.88
N ASP A 463 13.96 28.51 13.19
CA ASP A 463 13.21 29.74 13.50
C ASP A 463 12.31 30.19 12.34
N GLN A 464 12.33 29.45 11.22
CA GLN A 464 11.59 29.75 10.00
C GLN A 464 10.29 28.95 9.99
N PHE A 465 9.27 29.52 10.62
CA PHE A 465 7.91 28.98 10.66
C PHE A 465 6.93 29.93 9.98
N PRO A 466 5.86 29.40 9.36
CA PRO A 466 4.76 30.24 8.93
C PRO A 466 4.19 31.02 10.14
N PRO A 467 3.71 32.26 9.93
CA PRO A 467 3.01 33.03 10.97
C PRO A 467 1.82 32.25 11.57
N ALA A 468 1.61 32.36 12.88
CA ALA A 468 0.60 31.59 13.61
C ALA A 468 -0.85 31.83 13.15
N ASP A 469 -1.12 32.99 12.56
CA ASP A 469 -2.37 33.35 11.91
C ASP A 469 -2.65 32.57 10.62
N ARG A 470 -1.63 31.90 10.04
CA ARG A 470 -1.74 31.18 8.77
C ARG A 470 -1.80 29.65 8.87
N TRP A 471 -1.72 29.06 10.06
CA TRP A 471 -1.51 27.61 10.24
C TRP A 471 -2.60 26.69 9.69
N GLY A 472 -3.80 27.23 9.41
CA GLY A 472 -4.92 26.53 8.75
C GLY A 472 -5.15 26.93 7.28
N SER A 473 -4.24 27.70 6.66
CA SER A 473 -4.43 28.30 5.34
C SER A 473 -3.16 28.28 4.45
N LEU A 474 -2.26 27.31 4.68
CA LEU A 474 -0.90 27.30 4.11
C LEU A 474 -0.76 26.91 2.64
#